data_AF-A0A143HSJ0-F1
#
_entry.id   AF-A0A143HSJ0-F1
#
_cell.length_a   1.000
_cell.length_b   1.000
_cell.length_c   1.000
_cell.angle_alpha   90.00
_cell.angle_beta   90.00
_cell.angle_gamma   90.00
#
_symmetry.space_group_name_H-M   'P 1'
#
loop_
_entity.id
_entity.type
_entity.pdbx_description
1 polymer ?
#
loop_
_entity_poly.entity_id
_entity_poly.type
_entity_poly.pdbx_seq_one_letter_code
_entity_poly.pdbx_strand_id
1 'polypeptide(L)'
;MENEPSLSGEEIKERVLKKFEEYKGLSHLENYAMFMGKAQLLEMALKSLLTRKYNVPEESMERWTLGRVKNELRDKGLRPDFIAFLERVVDHRNYIAHEFLANNAITRSMANFSDRKLYGDLFRATYELEQVIILYDWCEEHNGWDQN
;
A
#
# COMPACT_ATOMS: atom_id res chain seq x y z
N MET A 1 -5.81 -31.25 -15.89
CA MET A 1 -6.27 -30.19 -14.98
C MET A 1 -5.03 -29.40 -14.62
N GLU A 2 -4.75 -28.34 -15.36
CA GLU A 2 -3.74 -27.38 -14.92
C GLU A 2 -4.33 -26.67 -13.69
N ASN A 3 -3.59 -26.65 -12.58
CA ASN A 3 -4.03 -25.96 -11.39
C ASN A 3 -4.26 -24.49 -11.75
N GLU A 4 -5.47 -23.99 -11.51
CA GLU A 4 -5.72 -22.56 -11.61
C GLU A 4 -4.69 -21.84 -10.73
N PRO A 5 -4.03 -20.78 -11.24
CA PRO A 5 -3.10 -20.02 -10.43
C PRO A 5 -3.87 -19.52 -9.20
N SER A 6 -3.33 -19.81 -8.01
CA SER A 6 -3.88 -19.36 -6.74
C SER A 6 -2.74 -18.80 -5.92
N LEU A 7 -3.03 -17.73 -5.17
CA LEU A 7 -2.08 -17.11 -4.26
C LEU A 7 -2.58 -17.30 -2.83
N SER A 8 -1.88 -18.14 -2.07
CA SER A 8 -2.26 -18.40 -0.68
C SER A 8 -1.81 -17.26 0.24
N GLY A 9 -2.50 -17.11 1.39
CA GLY A 9 -2.09 -16.16 2.42
C GLY A 9 -0.71 -16.45 3.01
N GLU A 10 -0.27 -17.72 3.03
CA GLU A 10 1.06 -18.10 3.49
C GLU A 10 2.13 -17.68 2.48
N GLU A 11 1.87 -17.88 1.19
CA GLU A 11 2.78 -17.44 0.14
C GLU A 11 2.95 -15.92 0.11
N ILE A 12 1.87 -15.15 0.33
CA ILE A 12 1.96 -13.69 0.50
C ILE A 12 2.90 -13.37 1.66
N LYS A 13 2.72 -14.00 2.83
CA LYS A 13 3.56 -13.73 4.01
C LYS A 13 5.03 -14.01 3.72
N GLU A 14 5.34 -15.13 3.08
CA GLU A 14 6.72 -15.49 2.73
C GLU A 14 7.35 -14.48 1.75
N ARG A 15 6.60 -14.07 0.71
CA ARG A 15 7.04 -13.06 -0.24
C ARG A 15 7.30 -11.71 0.44
N VAL A 16 6.42 -11.30 1.37
CA VAL A 16 6.63 -10.08 2.16
C VAL A 16 7.88 -10.20 3.02
N LEU A 17 8.04 -11.29 3.77
CA LEU A 17 9.22 -11.47 4.62
C LEU A 17 10.53 -11.42 3.83
N LYS A 18 10.55 -11.98 2.61
CA LYS A 18 11.69 -11.86 1.69
C LYS A 18 11.92 -10.42 1.25
N LYS A 19 10.85 -9.65 0.99
CA LYS A 19 10.95 -8.21 0.68
C LYS A 19 11.50 -7.40 1.86
N PHE A 20 11.21 -7.81 3.09
CA PHE A 20 11.71 -7.14 4.30
C PHE A 20 13.24 -7.16 4.44
N GLU A 21 13.95 -8.04 3.74
CA GLU A 21 15.41 -7.98 3.62
C GLU A 21 15.88 -6.66 3.00
N GLU A 22 15.13 -6.07 2.05
CA GLU A 22 15.44 -4.78 1.41
C GLU A 22 15.35 -3.60 2.39
N TYR A 23 14.63 -3.78 3.51
CA TYR A 23 14.43 -2.76 4.53
C TYR A 23 15.45 -2.86 5.67
N LYS A 24 16.19 -3.96 5.76
CA LYS A 24 17.20 -4.16 6.80
C LYS A 24 18.35 -3.18 6.61
N GLY A 25 18.73 -2.50 7.69
CA GLY A 25 19.82 -1.54 7.69
C GLY A 25 19.43 -0.12 7.25
N LEU A 26 18.19 0.09 6.77
CA LEU A 26 17.67 1.43 6.53
C LEU A 26 17.42 2.15 7.85
N SER A 27 17.73 3.44 7.88
CA SER A 27 17.33 4.36 8.96
C SER A 27 15.81 4.51 9.02
N HIS A 28 15.31 5.13 10.09
CA HIS A 28 13.87 5.41 10.25
C HIS A 28 13.35 6.32 9.13
N LEU A 29 14.12 7.33 8.75
CA LEU A 29 13.79 8.26 7.68
C LEU A 29 13.73 7.54 6.32
N GLU A 30 14.68 6.64 6.05
CA GLU A 30 14.70 5.86 4.82
C GLU A 30 13.54 4.86 4.75
N ASN A 31 13.21 4.18 5.85
CA ASN A 31 12.03 3.32 5.92
C ASN A 31 10.74 4.12 5.67
N TYR A 32 10.64 5.33 6.24
CA TYR A 32 9.49 6.22 6.00
C TYR A 32 9.42 6.64 4.52
N ALA A 33 10.54 7.05 3.93
CA ALA A 33 10.61 7.44 2.53
C ALA A 33 10.24 6.28 1.60
N MET A 34 10.72 5.06 1.90
CA MET A 34 10.36 3.84 1.18
C MET A 34 8.87 3.55 1.23
N PHE A 35 8.27 3.59 2.43
CA PHE A 35 6.83 3.40 2.61
C PHE A 35 6.03 4.43 1.80
N MET A 36 6.34 5.72 1.95
CA MET A 36 5.62 6.79 1.24
C MET A 36 5.77 6.69 -0.28
N GLY A 37 6.98 6.39 -0.76
CA GLY A 37 7.27 6.21 -2.18
C GLY A 37 6.50 5.03 -2.78
N LYS A 38 6.52 3.86 -2.12
CA LYS A 38 5.76 2.69 -2.58
C LYS A 38 4.26 2.90 -2.54
N ALA A 39 3.72 3.57 -1.52
CA ALA A 39 2.30 3.90 -1.47
C ALA A 39 1.89 4.85 -2.61
N GLN A 40 2.76 5.78 -3.00
CA GLN A 40 2.53 6.66 -4.15
C GLN A 40 2.57 5.89 -5.48
N LEU A 41 3.52 4.97 -5.65
CA LEU A 41 3.58 4.11 -6.84
C LEU A 41 2.34 3.22 -6.95
N LEU A 42 1.88 2.65 -5.84
CA LEU A 42 0.63 1.89 -5.79
C LEU A 42 -0.57 2.77 -6.19
N GLU A 43 -0.66 4.02 -5.71
CA GLU A 43 -1.71 4.95 -6.13
C GLU A 43 -1.72 5.16 -7.65
N MET A 44 -0.55 5.35 -8.25
CA MET A 44 -0.42 5.53 -9.70
C MET A 44 -0.81 4.26 -10.47
N ALA A 45 -0.36 3.09 -9.98
CA ALA A 45 -0.71 1.80 -10.57
C ALA A 45 -2.23 1.55 -10.55
N LEU A 46 -2.89 1.88 -9.44
CA LEU A 46 -4.34 1.74 -9.29
C LEU A 46 -5.13 2.75 -10.14
N LYS A 47 -4.63 3.97 -10.34
CA LYS A 47 -5.18 4.91 -11.34
C LYS A 47 -5.09 4.32 -12.75
N SER A 48 -3.95 3.71 -13.12
CA SER A 48 -3.81 3.03 -14.41
C SER A 48 -4.78 1.85 -14.55
N LEU A 49 -5.02 1.09 -13.48
CA LEU A 49 -6.03 0.03 -13.46
C LEU A 49 -7.44 0.59 -13.72
N LEU A 50 -7.82 1.71 -13.10
CA LEU A 50 -9.09 2.40 -13.35
C LEU A 50 -9.23 2.82 -14.83
N THR A 51 -8.16 3.34 -15.44
CA THR A 51 -8.15 3.67 -16.86
C THR A 51 -8.36 2.43 -17.71
N ARG A 52 -7.53 1.39 -17.52
CA ARG A 52 -7.51 0.22 -18.41
C ARG A 52 -8.73 -0.69 -18.27
N LYS A 53 -9.23 -0.89 -17.04
CA LYS A 53 -10.32 -1.84 -16.75
C LYS A 53 -11.70 -1.19 -16.76
N TYR A 54 -11.80 0.07 -16.32
CA TYR A 54 -13.08 0.75 -16.13
C TYR A 54 -13.24 2.01 -17.00
N ASN A 55 -12.28 2.28 -17.89
CA ASN A 55 -12.29 3.39 -18.83
C ASN A 55 -12.46 4.77 -18.16
N VAL A 56 -11.92 4.93 -16.95
CA VAL A 56 -11.89 6.22 -16.26
C VAL A 56 -10.78 7.09 -16.88
N PRO A 57 -11.06 8.33 -17.35
CA PRO A 57 -10.04 9.18 -17.96
C PRO A 57 -8.92 9.56 -16.98
N GLU A 58 -7.66 9.45 -17.41
CA GLU A 58 -6.48 9.78 -16.57
C GLU A 58 -6.52 11.22 -16.05
N GLU A 59 -6.87 12.18 -16.91
CA GLU A 59 -6.98 13.60 -16.57
C GLU A 59 -7.95 13.85 -15.40
N SER A 60 -9.03 13.06 -15.32
CA SER A 60 -10.00 13.19 -14.24
C SER A 60 -9.43 12.78 -12.89
N MET A 61 -8.40 11.93 -12.88
CA MET A 61 -7.79 11.31 -11.71
C MET A 61 -6.50 11.97 -11.23
N GLU A 62 -6.02 13.01 -11.93
CA GLU A 62 -4.74 13.68 -11.63
C GLU A 62 -4.63 14.05 -10.14
N ARG A 63 -5.68 14.67 -9.59
CA ARG A 63 -5.74 15.13 -8.19
C ARG A 63 -6.33 14.12 -7.21
N TRP A 64 -6.61 12.89 -7.65
CA TRP A 64 -7.19 11.89 -6.75
C TRP A 64 -6.14 11.37 -5.78
N THR A 65 -6.54 11.18 -4.54
CA THR A 65 -5.73 10.51 -3.53
C THR A 65 -5.97 9.01 -3.57
N LEU A 66 -5.07 8.22 -2.97
CA LEU A 66 -5.23 6.78 -2.80
C LEU A 66 -6.58 6.41 -2.16
N GLY A 67 -7.06 7.21 -1.19
CA GLY A 67 -8.37 7.01 -0.59
C GLY A 67 -9.54 7.17 -1.58
N ARG A 68 -9.46 8.16 -2.47
CA ARG A 68 -10.46 8.34 -3.54
C ARG A 68 -10.38 7.22 -4.57
N VAL A 69 -9.17 6.83 -4.99
CA VAL A 69 -8.93 5.72 -5.91
C VAL A 69 -9.50 4.40 -5.35
N LYS A 70 -9.26 4.11 -4.07
CA LYS A 70 -9.85 2.96 -3.35
C LYS A 70 -11.38 2.98 -3.44
N ASN A 71 -12.00 4.11 -3.12
CA ASN A 71 -13.46 4.23 -3.14
C ASN A 71 -14.02 3.99 -4.54
N GLU A 72 -13.41 4.58 -5.57
CA GLU A 72 -13.84 4.35 -6.95
C GLU A 72 -13.71 2.87 -7.35
N LEU A 73 -12.58 2.22 -7.05
CA LEU A 73 -12.38 0.80 -7.34
C LEU A 73 -13.42 -0.09 -6.65
N ARG A 74 -13.75 0.22 -5.38
CA ARG A 74 -14.81 -0.47 -4.64
C ARG A 74 -16.17 -0.27 -5.32
N ASP A 75 -16.50 0.96 -5.67
CA ASP A 75 -17.80 1.31 -6.25
C ASP A 75 -17.96 0.72 -7.67
N LYS A 76 -16.84 0.47 -8.37
CA LYS A 76 -16.78 -0.29 -9.64
C LYS A 76 -16.81 -1.81 -9.47
N GLY A 77 -16.85 -2.32 -8.23
CA GLY A 77 -16.95 -3.74 -7.95
C GLY A 77 -15.64 -4.51 -8.04
N LEU A 78 -14.49 -3.85 -7.87
CA LEU A 78 -13.22 -4.57 -7.72
C LEU A 78 -13.30 -5.51 -6.50
N ARG A 79 -12.64 -6.67 -6.59
CA ARG A 79 -12.65 -7.72 -5.57
C ARG A 79 -12.51 -7.18 -4.13
N PRO A 80 -13.42 -7.57 -3.21
CA PRO A 80 -13.59 -6.91 -1.92
C PRO A 80 -12.45 -7.15 -0.94
N ASP A 81 -11.77 -8.30 -1.05
CA ASP A 81 -10.60 -8.62 -0.22
C ASP A 81 -9.41 -7.71 -0.53
N PHE A 82 -9.14 -7.40 -1.81
CA PHE A 82 -8.15 -6.39 -2.18
C PHE A 82 -8.50 -5.02 -1.60
N ILE A 83 -9.77 -4.61 -1.72
CA ILE A 83 -10.26 -3.33 -1.17
C ILE A 83 -10.06 -3.26 0.36
N ALA A 84 -10.32 -4.35 1.09
CA ALA A 84 -10.13 -4.42 2.53
C ALA A 84 -8.65 -4.32 2.96
N PHE A 85 -7.72 -4.85 2.15
CA PHE A 85 -6.29 -4.61 2.39
C PHE A 85 -5.90 -3.17 2.06
N LEU A 86 -6.38 -2.64 0.93
CA LEU A 86 -6.08 -1.27 0.50
C LEU A 86 -6.60 -0.21 1.48
N GLU A 87 -7.75 -0.44 2.12
CA GLU A 87 -8.31 0.44 3.15
C GLU A 87 -7.33 0.66 4.31
N ARG A 88 -6.70 -0.40 4.80
CA ARG A 88 -5.71 -0.30 5.89
C ARG A 88 -4.47 0.48 5.46
N VAL A 89 -4.01 0.31 4.22
CA VAL A 89 -2.89 1.08 3.66
C VAL A 89 -3.23 2.58 3.57
N VAL A 90 -4.47 2.94 3.19
CA VAL A 90 -4.92 4.34 3.18
C VAL A 90 -4.86 4.94 4.57
N ASP A 91 -5.36 4.22 5.57
CA ASP A 91 -5.36 4.68 6.97
C ASP A 91 -3.93 4.83 7.50
N HIS A 92 -3.06 3.85 7.22
CA HIS A 92 -1.65 3.92 7.56
C HIS A 92 -0.92 5.09 6.90
N ARG A 93 -1.13 5.33 5.60
CA ARG A 93 -0.50 6.45 4.89
C ARG A 93 -0.89 7.79 5.51
N ASN A 94 -2.16 7.96 5.85
CA ASN A 94 -2.63 9.18 6.48
C ASN A 94 -2.03 9.35 7.89
N TYR A 95 -2.12 8.31 8.72
CA TYR A 95 -1.57 8.34 10.08
C TYR A 95 -0.06 8.60 10.09
N ILE A 96 0.71 7.86 9.30
CA ILE A 96 2.17 8.00 9.25
C ILE A 96 2.58 9.36 8.68
N ALA A 97 1.90 9.87 7.66
CA ALA A 97 2.16 11.21 7.16
C ALA A 97 1.90 12.27 8.24
N HIS A 98 0.79 12.17 8.98
CA HIS A 98 0.47 13.08 10.07
C HIS A 98 1.46 12.97 11.23
N GLU A 99 1.76 11.77 11.72
CA GLU A 99 2.70 11.54 12.81
C GLU A 99 4.11 11.96 12.43
N PHE A 100 4.54 11.71 11.18
CA PHE A 100 5.85 12.14 10.72
C PHE A 100 5.94 13.67 10.63
N LEU A 101 4.91 14.35 10.11
CA LEU A 101 4.86 15.82 10.09
C LEU A 101 4.83 16.41 11.50
N ALA A 102 4.03 15.85 12.40
CA ALA A 102 3.97 16.26 13.79
C ALA A 102 5.33 16.06 14.47
N ASN A 103 5.95 14.90 14.30
CA ASN A 103 7.26 14.61 14.89
C ASN A 103 8.38 15.45 14.26
N ASN A 104 8.35 15.80 12.97
CA ASN A 104 9.32 16.71 12.33
C ASN A 104 9.14 18.18 12.75
N ALA A 105 7.91 18.63 12.95
CA ALA A 105 7.62 19.94 13.52
C ALA A 105 8.04 20.00 15.00
N ILE A 106 7.88 18.89 15.73
CA ILE A 106 8.20 18.75 17.16
C ILE A 106 9.67 18.37 17.41
N THR A 107 10.44 17.87 16.43
CA THR A 107 11.86 17.53 16.63
C THR A 107 12.74 18.75 16.92
N ARG A 108 12.22 19.97 16.74
CA ARG A 108 12.86 21.18 17.28
C ARG A 108 12.58 21.45 18.76
N SER A 109 11.65 20.74 19.41
CA SER A 109 11.19 21.08 20.76
C SER A 109 11.10 19.94 21.79
N MET A 110 10.97 18.65 21.43
CA MET A 110 10.80 17.60 22.45
C MET A 110 11.47 16.28 22.06
N ALA A 111 12.64 16.02 22.67
CA ALA A 111 13.48 14.86 22.45
C ALA A 111 12.98 13.53 23.06
N ASN A 112 11.65 13.34 23.27
CA ASN A 112 11.13 12.16 24.00
C ASN A 112 9.77 11.64 23.52
N PHE A 113 9.38 11.81 22.25
CA PHE A 113 8.29 10.98 21.69
C PHE A 113 8.87 9.61 21.32
N SER A 114 8.24 8.53 21.75
CA SER A 114 8.86 7.20 21.74
C SER A 114 9.04 6.66 20.32
N ASP A 115 10.24 6.80 19.77
CA ASP A 115 10.67 6.26 18.47
C ASP A 115 10.22 4.81 18.24
N ARG A 116 10.15 3.99 19.31
CA ARG A 116 9.71 2.59 19.24
C ARG A 116 8.27 2.39 18.77
N LYS A 117 7.34 3.27 19.16
CA LYS A 117 5.92 3.14 18.76
C LYS A 117 5.77 3.49 17.28
N LEU A 118 6.35 4.61 16.86
CA LEU A 118 6.35 5.04 15.46
C LEU A 118 7.05 4.01 14.57
N TYR A 119 8.15 3.41 15.03
CA TYR A 119 8.83 2.34 14.32
C TYR A 119 7.95 1.09 14.16
N GLY A 120 7.25 0.67 15.22
CA GLY A 120 6.31 -0.45 15.15
C GLY A 120 5.14 -0.19 14.20
N ASP A 121 4.59 1.02 14.23
CA ASP A 121 3.50 1.45 13.34
C ASP A 121 3.97 1.48 11.88
N LEU A 122 5.17 2.02 11.62
CA LEU A 122 5.78 2.06 10.28
C LEU A 122 6.10 0.66 9.76
N PHE A 123 6.65 -0.22 10.59
CA PHE A 123 6.91 -1.61 10.22
C PHE A 123 5.62 -2.32 9.78
N ARG A 124 4.56 -2.18 10.59
CA ARG A 124 3.26 -2.78 10.29
C ARG A 124 2.66 -2.21 9.00
N ALA A 125 2.72 -0.89 8.81
CA ALA A 125 2.20 -0.25 7.62
C ALA A 125 2.95 -0.69 6.35
N THR A 126 4.29 -0.78 6.42
CA THR A 126 5.10 -1.31 5.32
C THR A 126 4.75 -2.76 5.02
N TYR A 127 4.50 -3.56 6.06
CA TYR A 127 4.12 -4.96 5.90
C TYR A 127 2.80 -5.09 5.15
N GLU A 128 1.78 -4.37 5.58
CA GLU A 128 0.45 -4.40 4.94
C GLU A 128 0.49 -3.79 3.52
N LEU A 129 1.33 -2.78 3.27
CA LEU A 129 1.57 -2.23 1.93
C LEU A 129 2.19 -3.27 0.99
N GLU A 130 3.22 -4.00 1.43
CA GLU A 130 3.84 -5.06 0.63
C GLU A 130 2.86 -6.19 0.31
N GLN A 131 1.97 -6.55 1.25
CA GLN A 131 0.90 -7.51 0.98
C GLN A 131 0.00 -7.04 -0.17
N VAL A 132 -0.40 -5.77 -0.17
CA VAL A 132 -1.24 -5.19 -1.23
C VAL A 132 -0.51 -5.17 -2.56
N ILE A 133 0.78 -4.82 -2.58
CA ILE A 133 1.59 -4.79 -3.80
C ILE A 133 1.74 -6.20 -4.39
N ILE A 134 2.08 -7.19 -3.57
CA ILE A 134 2.20 -8.59 -4.02
C ILE A 134 0.87 -9.10 -4.58
N LEU A 135 -0.24 -8.77 -3.93
CA LEU A 135 -1.56 -9.14 -4.38
C LEU A 135 -1.95 -8.43 -5.69
N TYR A 136 -1.59 -7.16 -5.83
CA TYR A 136 -1.76 -6.39 -7.06
C TYR A 136 -0.98 -7.01 -8.22
N ASP A 137 0.32 -7.27 -8.03
CA ASP A 137 1.21 -7.85 -9.04
C ASP A 137 0.67 -9.21 -9.50
N TRP A 138 0.25 -10.06 -8.55
CA TRP A 138 -0.33 -11.35 -8.88
C TRP A 138 -1.63 -11.22 -9.70
N CYS A 139 -2.51 -10.28 -9.34
CA CYS A 139 -3.74 -10.04 -10.10
C CYS A 139 -3.46 -9.50 -11.51
N GLU A 140 -2.47 -8.63 -11.68
CA GLU A 140 -2.03 -8.16 -13.00
C GLU A 140 -1.45 -9.29 -13.86
N GLU A 141 -0.62 -10.16 -13.26
CA GLU A 141 0.02 -11.28 -13.96
C GLU A 141 -0.98 -12.36 -14.41
N HIS A 142 -2.01 -12.63 -13.60
CA HIS A 142 -2.92 -13.76 -13.80
C HIS A 142 -4.34 -13.35 -14.20
N ASN A 143 -4.57 -12.07 -14.53
CA ASN A 143 -5.91 -11.50 -14.73
C ASN A 143 -6.86 -11.77 -13.53
N GLY A 144 -6.30 -11.80 -12.32
CA GLY A 144 -7.01 -12.16 -11.08
C GLY A 144 -7.95 -11.06 -10.54
N TRP A 145 -8.26 -10.05 -11.35
CA TRP A 145 -9.23 -9.00 -11.00
C TRP A 145 -10.67 -9.42 -11.26
N ASP A 146 -10.87 -10.34 -12.20
CA ASP A 146 -12.18 -10.89 -12.55
C ASP A 146 -12.43 -12.12 -11.69
N GLN A 147 -13.02 -11.93 -10.51
CA GLN A 147 -13.56 -13.05 -9.75
C GLN A 147 -14.93 -13.42 -10.35
N ASN A 148 -15.00 -14.61 -10.94
CA ASN A 148 -16.26 -15.30 -11.29
C ASN A 148 -17.09 -15.61 -10.05
#